data_AF-A0A2A2EI12-F1
#
_entry.id   AF-A0A2A2EI12-F1
#
_cell.length_a   1.000
_cell.length_b   1.000
_cell.length_c   1.000
_cell.angle_alpha   90.00
_cell.angle_beta   90.00
_cell.angle_gamma   90.00
#
_symmetry.space_group_name_H-M   'P 1'
#
loop_
_entity.id
_entity.type
_entity.pdbx_description
1 polymer ?
#
loop_
_entity_poly.entity_id
_entity_poly.type
_entity_poly.pdbx_seq_one_letter_code
_entity_poly.pdbx_strand_id
1 'polypeptide(L)' 'MQRFRTRKNLSQERVANDAGLSRNTYQKFEKGESMPGTPANPSLRNVMAIAQVLGVTLDELVPTPWPDLQGR' A
#
# COMPACT_ATOMS: atom_id res chain seq x y z
N MET A 1 1.65 5.20 0.36
CA MET A 1 2.62 4.23 0.93
C MET A 1 4.07 4.75 0.98
N GLN A 2 4.67 5.17 -0.15
CA GLN A 2 6.08 5.59 -0.24
C GLN A 2 6.51 6.58 0.85
N ARG A 3 5.72 7.65 1.08
CA ARG A 3 5.99 8.67 2.10
C ARG A 3 6.17 8.10 3.50
N PHE A 4 5.37 7.11 3.89
CA PHE A 4 5.47 6.47 5.21
C PHE A 4 6.70 5.57 5.31
N ARG A 5 6.98 4.82 4.24
CA ARG A 5 8.17 3.98 4.14
C ARG A 5 9.46 4.81 4.23
N THR A 6 9.57 5.89 3.47
CA THR A 6 10.78 6.75 3.44
C THR A 6 11.00 7.44 4.78
N ARG A 7 9.95 7.92 5.45
CA ARG A 7 10.03 8.49 6.80
C ARG A 7 10.59 7.51 7.84
N LYS A 8 10.41 6.21 7.64
CA LYS A 8 10.97 5.14 8.48
C LYS A 8 12.31 4.59 8.00
N ASN A 9 12.89 5.13 6.94
CA ASN A 9 14.12 4.62 6.31
C ASN A 9 14.05 3.12 5.94
N LEU A 10 12.87 2.63 5.57
CA LEU A 10 12.67 1.23 5.17
C LEU A 10 12.87 1.05 3.66
N SER A 11 13.50 -0.04 3.24
CA SER A 11 13.53 -0.43 1.83
C SER A 11 12.18 -1.04 1.40
N GLN A 12 11.90 -1.05 0.10
CA GLN A 12 10.70 -1.72 -0.42
C GLN A 12 10.72 -3.23 -0.13
N GLU A 13 11.90 -3.83 -0.21
CA GLU A 13 12.09 -5.25 0.11
C GLU A 13 11.80 -5.56 1.57
N ARG A 14 12.23 -4.69 2.49
CA ARG A 14 11.95 -4.85 3.92
C ARG A 14 10.46 -4.80 4.22
N VAL A 15 9.76 -3.79 3.69
CA VAL A 15 8.29 -3.68 3.91
C VAL A 15 7.56 -4.87 3.30
N ALA A 16 7.96 -5.30 2.10
CA ALA A 16 7.36 -6.45 1.45
C ALA A 16 7.53 -7.73 2.28
N ASN A 17 8.74 -8.02 2.74
CA ASN A 17 9.03 -9.20 3.56
C ASN A 17 8.22 -9.19 4.86
N ASP A 18 8.25 -8.08 5.61
CA ASP A 18 7.54 -7.95 6.89
C ASP A 18 5.99 -8.00 6.70
N ALA A 19 5.48 -7.60 5.53
CA ALA A 19 4.05 -7.66 5.19
C ALA A 19 3.63 -8.99 4.54
N GLY A 20 4.54 -9.94 4.34
CA GLY A 20 4.26 -11.21 3.67
C GLY A 20 3.96 -11.07 2.16
N LEU A 21 4.58 -10.10 1.49
CA LEU A 21 4.42 -9.78 0.08
C LEU A 21 5.73 -9.99 -0.69
N SER A 22 5.63 -10.18 -2.01
CA SER A 22 6.80 -10.03 -2.88
C SER A 22 7.18 -8.54 -3.01
N ARG A 23 8.48 -8.25 -3.20
CA ARG A 23 8.96 -6.88 -3.46
C ARG A 23 8.24 -6.24 -4.66
N ASN A 24 8.01 -7.01 -5.73
CA ASN A 24 7.30 -6.55 -6.93
C ASN A 24 5.85 -6.17 -6.63
N THR A 25 5.14 -6.98 -5.83
CA THR A 25 3.77 -6.70 -5.40
C THR A 25 3.71 -5.39 -4.61
N TYR A 26 4.60 -5.23 -3.63
CA TYR A 26 4.66 -3.99 -2.84
C TYR A 26 5.03 -2.77 -3.71
N GLN A 27 5.98 -2.92 -4.65
CA GLN A 27 6.34 -1.86 -5.61
C GLN A 27 5.14 -1.39 -6.44
N LYS A 28 4.30 -2.31 -6.93
CA LYS A 28 3.08 -1.98 -7.67
C LYS A 28 2.07 -1.22 -6.80
N PHE A 29 1.87 -1.65 -5.55
CA PHE A 29 1.01 -0.93 -4.61
C PHE A 29 1.56 0.47 -4.28
N GLU A 30 2.87 0.60 -4.12
CA GLU A 30 3.51 1.89 -3.85
C GLU A 30 3.38 2.85 -5.05
N LYS A 31 3.44 2.33 -6.29
CA LYS A 31 3.20 3.09 -7.53
C LYS A 31 1.72 3.44 -7.74
N GLY A 32 0.80 2.65 -7.18
CA GLY A 32 -0.64 2.79 -7.42
C GLY A 32 -1.12 2.12 -8.72
N GLU A 33 -0.27 1.35 -9.40
CA GLU A 33 -0.58 0.69 -10.68
C GLU A 33 -0.16 -0.78 -10.64
N SER A 34 -1.05 -1.67 -11.09
CA SER A 34 -0.73 -3.10 -11.26
C SER A 34 -0.02 -3.38 -12.58
N MET A 35 -0.38 -2.61 -13.61
CA MET A 35 0.19 -2.53 -14.97
C MET A 35 0.00 -1.08 -15.46
N PRO A 36 0.72 -0.61 -16.49
CA PRO A 36 0.55 0.75 -17.00
C PRO A 36 -0.92 1.08 -17.30
N GLY A 37 -1.44 2.16 -16.70
CA GLY A 37 -2.83 2.59 -16.87
C GLY A 37 -3.87 1.72 -16.14
N THR A 38 -3.46 0.67 -15.44
CA THR A 38 -4.36 -0.17 -14.63
C THR A 38 -4.12 0.09 -13.14
N PRO A 39 -5.10 0.62 -12.40
CA PRO A 39 -4.96 0.85 -10.96
C PRO A 39 -4.53 -0.41 -10.21
N ALA A 40 -3.74 -0.23 -9.17
CA ALA A 40 -3.48 -1.29 -8.21
C ALA A 40 -4.75 -1.58 -7.41
N ASN A 41 -5.06 -2.87 -7.21
CA ASN A 41 -6.18 -3.32 -6.38
C ASN A 41 -5.67 -4.24 -5.26
N PRO A 42 -5.06 -3.69 -4.19
CA PRO A 42 -4.65 -4.48 -3.03
C PRO A 42 -5.87 -5.01 -2.29
N SER A 43 -5.83 -6.26 -1.81
CA SER A 43 -6.84 -6.75 -0.88
C SER A 43 -6.78 -5.98 0.45
N LEU A 44 -7.89 -5.93 1.18
CA LEU A 44 -7.91 -5.34 2.53
C LEU A 44 -6.84 -5.95 3.44
N ARG A 45 -6.60 -7.26 3.34
CA ARG A 45 -5.53 -7.96 4.05
C ARG A 45 -4.14 -7.37 3.75
N ASN A 46 -3.84 -7.10 2.49
CA ASN A 46 -2.56 -6.51 2.10
C ASN A 46 -2.42 -5.08 2.65
N VAL A 47 -3.50 -4.30 2.60
CA VAL A 47 -3.51 -2.93 3.16
C VAL A 47 -3.26 -2.97 4.67
N MET A 48 -3.94 -3.86 5.41
CA MET A 48 -3.74 -4.04 6.85
C MET A 48 -2.31 -4.46 7.20
N ALA A 49 -1.75 -5.43 6.47
CA ALA A 49 -0.38 -5.89 6.70
C ALA A 49 0.64 -4.75 6.48
N ILE A 50 0.48 -3.98 5.40
CA ILE A 50 1.34 -2.83 5.10
C ILE A 50 1.19 -1.73 6.18
N ALA A 51 -0.04 -1.44 6.62
CA ALA A 51 -0.31 -0.46 7.67
C ALA A 51 0.39 -0.84 8.98
N GLN A 52 0.33 -2.12 9.37
CA GLN A 52 1.00 -2.64 10.55
C GLN A 52 2.53 -2.45 10.47
N VAL A 53 3.16 -2.82 9.36
CA VAL A 53 4.62 -2.64 9.17
C VAL A 53 4.99 -1.14 9.17
N LEU A 54 4.20 -0.33 8.49
CA LEU A 54 4.41 1.12 8.43
C LEU A 54 3.99 1.84 9.70
N GLY A 55 3.39 1.16 10.68
CA GLY A 55 2.94 1.72 11.96
C GLY A 55 2.05 2.94 11.77
N VAL A 56 1.09 2.83 10.85
CA VAL A 56 0.08 3.85 10.55
C VAL A 56 -1.29 3.20 10.57
N THR A 57 -2.31 4.03 10.72
CA THR A 57 -3.70 3.62 10.60
C THR A 57 -4.08 3.34 9.14
N LEU A 58 -5.24 2.71 8.92
CA LEU A 58 -5.73 2.46 7.56
C LEU A 58 -6.10 3.77 6.85
N ASP A 59 -6.72 4.72 7.57
CA ASP A 59 -7.12 6.03 7.04
C ASP A 59 -5.93 6.92 6.67
N GLU A 60 -4.81 6.83 7.40
CA GLU A 60 -3.57 7.48 6.99
C GLU A 60 -2.94 6.84 5.75
N LEU A 61 -3.11 5.52 5.58
CA LEU A 61 -2.45 4.76 4.51
C LEU A 61 -3.15 4.91 3.15
N VAL A 62 -4.49 4.94 3.13
CA VAL A 62 -5.30 5.01 1.91
C VAL A 62 -5.57 6.45 1.48
N PRO A 63 -5.87 6.70 0.19
CA PRO A 63 -6.21 8.04 -0.28
C PRO A 63 -7.46 8.60 0.40
N THR A 64 -7.45 9.91 0.66
CA THR A 64 -8.63 10.68 1.08
C THR A 64 -8.92 11.79 0.05
N PRO A 65 -10.20 12.14 -0.19
CA PRO A 65 -11.40 11.53 0.38
C PRO A 65 -11.58 10.08 -0.07
N TRP A 66 -12.29 9.28 0.73
CA TRP A 66 -12.60 7.91 0.35
C TRP A 66 -13.49 7.91 -0.90
N PRO A 67 -13.29 6.95 -1.83
CA PRO A 67 -14.18 6.82 -2.97
C PRO A 67 -15.61 6.56 -2.47
N ASP A 68 -16.58 7.20 -3.13
CA ASP A 68 -17.98 6.87 -2.89
C ASP A 68 -18.28 5.49 -3.47
N LEU A 69 -18.44 4.50 -2.59
CA LEU A 69 -18.75 3.12 -2.97
C LEU A 69 -20.26 2.90 -3.15
N GLN A 70 -21.09 3.93 -2.96
CA GLN A 70 -22.54 3.87 -3.17
C GLN A 70 -22.93 4.14 -4.63
N GLY A 71 -22.03 4.75 -5.42
CA GLY A 71 -22.20 4.96 -6.85
C GLY A 71 -21.74 3.77 -7.68
N ARG A 72 -22.64 3.25 -8.53
CA ARG A 72 -22.31 2.28 -9.59
C ARG A 72 -21.75 2.98 -10.82
#